data_AF-A0A7V9L5F1-F1
#
_entry.id   AF-A0A7V9L5F1-F1
#
_cell.length_a   1.000
_cell.length_b   1.000
_cell.length_c   1.000
_cell.angle_alpha   90.00
_cell.angle_beta   90.00
_cell.angle_gamma   90.00
#
_symmetry.space_group_name_H-M   'P 1'
#
loop_
_entity.id
_entity.type
_entity.pdbx_description
1 polymer ?
#
loop_
_entity_poly.entity_id
_entity_poly.type
_entity_poly.pdbx_seq_one_letter_code
_entity_poly.pdbx_strand_id
1 'polypeptide(L)'
;LLVRDTVARKHHATLEADRTATTAATVPIGTTAPVTTIAPVTTFDPVTTIAIRGTRVAAVGADRTVSVWDLATTMRIASWGDDDVHEVAWLDEDTLACATEGGLVLLHVGD
;
A
#
# COMPACT_ATOMS: atom_id res chain seq x y z
N LEU A 1 -17.74 -19.42 -56.16
CA LEU A 1 -16.88 -20.24 -55.27
C LEU A 1 -17.62 -20.40 -53.94
N LEU A 2 -17.75 -21.63 -53.43
CA LEU A 2 -18.12 -21.95 -52.03
C LEU A 2 -17.17 -21.19 -51.06
N VAL A 3 -17.54 -20.82 -49.83
CA VAL A 3 -17.81 -21.64 -48.62
C VAL A 3 -18.59 -20.75 -47.62
N ARG A 4 -19.87 -21.03 -47.32
CA ARG A 4 -20.44 -21.69 -46.11
C ARG A 4 -20.03 -21.15 -44.73
N ASP A 5 -21.03 -20.52 -44.09
CA ASP A 5 -21.51 -20.60 -42.69
C ASP A 5 -20.51 -20.73 -41.52
N THR A 6 -20.75 -19.97 -40.44
CA THR A 6 -21.38 -20.46 -39.18
C THR A 6 -21.33 -19.41 -38.04
N VAL A 7 -22.51 -18.84 -37.69
CA VAL A 7 -23.11 -18.67 -36.32
C VAL A 7 -22.32 -17.83 -35.27
N ALA A 8 -22.86 -16.89 -34.46
CA ALA A 8 -24.17 -16.78 -33.83
C ALA A 8 -24.53 -15.34 -33.33
N ARG A 9 -25.79 -14.95 -33.60
CA ARG A 9 -26.81 -14.38 -32.67
C ARG A 9 -26.44 -13.21 -31.72
N LYS A 10 -26.86 -12.00 -32.15
CA LYS A 10 -28.01 -11.21 -31.64
C LYS A 10 -28.41 -11.42 -30.16
N HIS A 11 -28.40 -10.37 -29.34
CA HIS A 11 -29.60 -9.57 -29.00
C HIS A 11 -29.29 -8.42 -28.03
N HIS A 12 -29.68 -7.23 -28.45
CA HIS A 12 -29.95 -6.06 -27.64
C HIS A 12 -31.09 -6.38 -26.66
N ALA A 13 -30.86 -6.24 -25.35
CA ALA A 13 -31.92 -6.21 -24.35
C ALA A 13 -31.45 -5.38 -23.14
N THR A 14 -32.01 -4.18 -23.04
CA THR A 14 -32.11 -3.39 -21.82
C THR A 14 -32.80 -4.23 -20.74
N LEU A 15 -32.15 -4.44 -19.60
CA LEU A 15 -32.78 -4.99 -18.41
C LEU A 15 -32.53 -4.02 -17.27
N GLU A 16 -33.64 -3.45 -16.79
CA GLU A 16 -33.75 -2.66 -15.57
C GLU A 16 -33.17 -3.48 -14.41
N ALA A 17 -32.11 -2.97 -13.78
CA ALA A 17 -31.54 -3.58 -12.60
C ALA A 17 -32.48 -3.29 -11.41
N ASP A 18 -33.24 -4.32 -11.06
CA ASP A 18 -33.95 -4.48 -9.80
C ASP A 18 -33.01 -4.15 -8.63
N ARG A 19 -33.28 -3.04 -7.95
CA ARG A 19 -32.54 -2.60 -6.76
C ARG A 19 -33.08 -3.34 -5.54
N THR A 20 -32.82 -4.64 -5.45
CA THR A 20 -32.88 -5.32 -4.16
C THR A 20 -31.68 -4.90 -3.34
N ALA A 21 -31.90 -4.00 -2.38
CA ALA A 21 -30.89 -3.56 -1.42
C ALA A 21 -30.36 -4.77 -0.63
N THR A 22 -29.23 -5.31 -1.06
CA THR A 22 -28.41 -6.19 -0.22
C THR A 22 -27.80 -5.32 0.86
N THR A 23 -28.36 -5.43 2.06
CA THR A 23 -27.86 -4.80 3.29
C THR A 23 -26.37 -5.13 3.42
N ALA A 24 -25.50 -4.16 3.17
CA ALA A 24 -24.08 -4.29 3.45
C ALA A 24 -23.95 -4.49 4.96
N ALA A 25 -23.57 -5.69 5.37
CA ALA A 25 -23.26 -5.97 6.77
C ALA A 25 -22.07 -5.09 7.16
N THR A 26 -22.33 -4.04 7.94
CA THR A 26 -21.27 -3.25 8.57
C THR A 26 -20.51 -4.18 9.50
N VAL A 27 -19.29 -4.57 9.10
CA VAL A 27 -18.39 -5.31 9.99
C VAL A 27 -17.99 -4.36 11.11
N PRO A 28 -18.33 -4.64 12.38
CA PRO A 28 -17.89 -3.80 13.48
C PRO A 28 -16.36 -3.84 13.52
N ILE A 29 -15.72 -2.68 13.39
CA ILE A 29 -14.29 -2.52 13.65
C ILE A 29 -14.10 -2.67 15.16
N GLY A 30 -13.95 -3.93 15.58
CA GLY A 30 -13.72 -4.28 16.97
C GLY A 30 -12.30 -3.97 17.40
N THR A 31 -12.19 -3.44 18.62
CA THR A 31 -10.98 -3.15 19.43
C THR A 31 -10.49 -1.72 19.32
N THR A 32 -10.74 -0.94 20.37
CA THR A 32 -10.27 0.44 20.56
C THR A 32 -8.85 0.53 21.11
N ALA A 33 -8.23 -0.61 21.45
CA ALA A 33 -6.85 -0.68 21.89
C ALA A 33 -5.92 -1.02 20.71
N PRO A 34 -4.77 -0.33 20.55
CA PRO A 34 -3.81 -0.65 19.51
C PRO A 34 -3.30 -2.10 19.69
N VAL A 35 -3.28 -2.87 18.60
CA VAL A 35 -2.86 -4.29 18.61
C VAL A 35 -1.34 -4.41 18.84
N THR A 36 -0.57 -3.45 18.35
CA THR A 36 0.88 -3.30 18.58
C THR A 36 1.30 -1.87 18.28
N THR A 37 2.27 -1.34 19.04
CA THR A 37 2.97 -0.09 18.72
C THR A 37 4.38 -0.44 18.27
N ILE A 38 4.72 -0.14 17.02
CA ILE A 38 6.11 -0.21 16.56
C ILE A 38 6.75 1.09 17.00
N ALA A 39 7.75 1.00 17.89
CA ALA A 39 8.39 2.19 18.44
C ALA A 39 8.88 3.08 17.29
N PRO A 40 8.55 4.38 17.29
CA PRO A 40 8.92 5.27 16.21
C PRO A 40 10.43 5.37 16.10
N VAL A 41 10.87 5.55 14.87
CA VAL A 41 12.22 5.97 14.53
C VAL A 41 12.49 7.28 15.21
N THR A 42 13.36 7.19 16.20
CA THR A 42 14.09 8.25 16.87
C THR A 42 13.33 9.56 17.13
N THR A 43 13.05 9.79 18.42
CA THR A 43 12.81 11.09 19.06
C THR A 43 11.72 11.99 18.45
N PHE A 44 10.50 11.88 18.98
CA PHE A 44 9.48 12.93 19.05
C PHE A 44 8.91 13.54 17.76
N ASP A 45 9.47 13.26 16.59
CA ASP A 45 9.00 13.85 15.35
C ASP A 45 7.79 13.10 14.76
N PRO A 46 6.78 13.83 14.25
CA PRO A 46 5.58 13.21 13.70
C PRO A 46 5.92 12.43 12.44
N VAL A 47 5.37 11.21 12.33
CA VAL A 47 5.38 10.44 11.09
C VAL A 47 4.51 11.17 10.07
N THR A 48 5.09 11.53 8.94
CA THR A 48 4.42 12.28 7.87
C THR A 48 3.78 11.35 6.84
N THR A 49 4.38 10.17 6.65
CA THR A 49 3.91 9.17 5.68
C THR A 49 4.25 7.74 6.10
N ILE A 50 3.46 6.80 5.61
CA ILE A 50 3.65 5.35 5.79
C ILE A 50 3.36 4.61 4.48
N ALA A 51 4.07 3.52 4.25
CA ALA A 51 3.77 2.56 3.18
C ALA A 51 3.83 1.13 3.71
N ILE A 52 2.84 0.30 3.36
CA ILE A 52 2.72 -1.07 3.88
C ILE A 52 2.72 -2.06 2.72
N ARG A 53 3.49 -3.13 2.84
CA ARG A 53 3.46 -4.28 1.94
C ARG A 53 3.67 -5.56 2.72
N GLY A 54 2.64 -6.41 2.79
CA GLY A 54 2.72 -7.67 3.53
C GLY A 54 3.06 -7.44 5.01
N THR A 55 4.17 -8.02 5.48
CA THR A 55 4.69 -7.79 6.84
C THR A 55 5.62 -6.61 6.91
N ARG A 56 5.90 -5.88 5.84
CA ARG A 56 6.81 -4.74 5.84
C ARG A 56 6.06 -3.43 5.96
N VAL A 57 6.54 -2.56 6.84
CA VAL A 57 6.09 -1.16 6.95
C VAL A 57 7.29 -0.28 6.70
N ALA A 58 7.14 0.72 5.84
CA ALA A 58 8.05 1.84 5.71
C ALA A 58 7.38 3.08 6.31
N ALA A 59 8.15 3.94 6.96
CA ALA A 59 7.67 5.23 7.45
C ALA A 59 8.78 6.27 7.36
N VAL A 60 8.36 7.53 7.25
CA VAL A 60 9.23 8.71 7.28
C VAL A 60 8.67 9.71 8.28
N GLY A 61 9.55 10.29 9.09
CA GLY A 61 9.23 11.33 10.06
C GLY A 61 9.69 12.72 9.62
N ALA A 62 9.48 13.72 10.47
CA ALA A 62 10.04 15.06 10.25
C ALA A 62 11.58 15.09 10.33
N ASP A 63 12.19 14.06 10.91
CA ASP A 63 13.63 13.79 10.87
C ASP A 63 14.13 13.32 9.50
N ARG A 64 13.20 13.09 8.56
CA ARG A 64 13.41 12.66 7.17
C ARG A 64 14.13 11.31 7.06
N THR A 65 14.23 10.57 8.16
CA THR A 65 14.77 9.22 8.17
C THR A 65 13.72 8.25 7.61
N VAL A 66 14.06 7.56 6.52
CA VAL A 66 13.28 6.41 6.04
C VAL A 66 13.62 5.22 6.89
N SER A 67 12.60 4.58 7.45
CA SER A 67 12.79 3.35 8.20
C SER A 67 11.82 2.29 7.81
N VAL A 68 12.28 1.05 7.86
CA VAL A 68 11.52 -0.11 7.45
C VAL A 68 11.56 -1.16 8.55
N TRP A 69 10.39 -1.69 8.87
CA TRP A 69 10.19 -2.73 9.88
C TRP A 69 9.52 -3.95 9.27
N ASP A 70 9.87 -5.11 9.82
CA ASP A 70 9.10 -6.34 9.66
C ASP A 70 8.15 -6.48 10.86
N LEU A 71 6.85 -6.59 10.58
CA LEU A 71 5.76 -6.71 11.53
C LEU A 71 5.65 -8.09 12.18
N ALA A 72 6.12 -9.14 11.51
CA ALA A 72 6.08 -10.49 12.06
C ALA A 72 7.08 -10.64 13.22
N THR A 73 8.22 -9.98 13.08
CA THR A 73 9.31 -9.95 14.06
C THR A 73 9.28 -8.68 14.92
N THR A 74 8.51 -7.66 14.54
CA THR A 74 8.51 -6.31 15.14
C THR A 74 9.89 -5.64 15.16
N MET A 75 10.77 -6.01 14.24
CA MET A 75 12.15 -5.52 14.17
C MET A 75 12.32 -4.52 13.01
N ARG A 76 13.13 -3.49 13.24
CA ARG A 76 13.59 -2.61 12.16
C ARG A 76 14.60 -3.36 11.30
N ILE A 77 14.31 -3.51 10.02
CA ILE A 77 15.16 -4.24 9.05
C ILE A 77 16.04 -3.29 8.23
N ALA A 78 15.65 -2.01 8.12
CA ALA A 78 16.49 -1.02 7.44
C ALA A 78 16.20 0.41 7.93
N SER A 79 17.18 1.29 7.72
CA SER A 79 17.10 2.72 8.03
C SER A 79 18.03 3.49 7.10
N TRP A 80 17.53 4.53 6.47
CA TRP A 80 18.30 5.45 5.64
C TRP A 80 18.06 6.87 6.12
N GLY A 81 19.13 7.60 6.39
CA GLY A 81 19.07 9.04 6.58
C GLY A 81 19.18 9.71 5.22
N ASP A 82 18.17 10.48 4.86
CA ASP A 82 18.22 11.36 3.70
C ASP A 82 17.49 12.64 4.08
N ASP A 83 18.16 13.76 3.83
CA ASP A 83 17.73 15.05 4.31
C ASP A 83 16.52 15.55 3.55
N ASP A 84 15.98 14.90 2.52
CA ASP A 84 14.88 15.50 1.72
C ASP A 84 13.74 14.54 1.36
N VAL A 85 13.53 13.45 2.11
CA VAL A 85 12.42 12.52 1.82
C VAL A 85 11.08 13.06 2.34
N HIS A 86 10.07 13.06 1.48
CA HIS A 86 8.72 13.53 1.81
C HIS A 86 7.64 12.44 1.73
N GLU A 87 7.81 11.49 0.81
CA GLU A 87 6.82 10.45 0.56
C GLU A 87 7.52 9.12 0.25
N VAL A 88 6.87 8.01 0.63
CA VAL A 88 7.36 6.65 0.36
C VAL A 88 6.25 5.77 -0.21
N ALA A 89 6.61 4.88 -1.12
CA ALA A 89 5.70 3.89 -1.68
C ALA A 89 6.45 2.61 -2.07
N TRP A 90 5.86 1.45 -1.79
CA TRP A 90 6.42 0.17 -2.24
C TRP A 90 6.16 -0.04 -3.74
N LEU A 91 7.23 -0.31 -4.51
CA LEU A 91 7.14 -0.65 -5.93
C LEU A 91 6.95 -2.16 -6.12
N ASP A 92 7.82 -2.95 -5.50
CA ASP A 92 7.82 -4.40 -5.54
C ASP A 92 8.17 -4.98 -4.15
N GLU A 93 8.48 -6.27 -4.07
CA GLU A 93 8.71 -6.97 -2.79
C GLU A 93 9.85 -6.34 -1.98
N ASP A 94 10.88 -5.87 -2.68
CA ASP A 94 12.12 -5.42 -2.06
C ASP A 94 12.49 -3.99 -2.49
N THR A 95 11.67 -3.31 -3.29
CA THR A 95 11.97 -1.94 -3.74
C THR A 95 10.99 -0.94 -3.15
N LEU A 96 11.55 0.03 -2.44
CA LEU A 96 10.85 1.20 -1.90
C LEU A 96 11.21 2.44 -2.72
N ALA A 97 10.20 3.13 -3.24
CA ALA A 97 10.36 4.40 -3.90
C ALA A 97 10.20 5.54 -2.88
N CYS A 98 11.15 6.47 -2.87
CA CYS A 98 11.18 7.64 -2.01
C CYS A 98 11.13 8.90 -2.88
N ALA A 99 10.15 9.76 -2.65
CA ALA A 99 10.09 11.07 -3.29
C ALA A 99 10.91 12.07 -2.48
N THR A 100 11.86 12.72 -3.14
CA THR A 100 12.72 13.76 -2.58
C THR A 100 12.60 15.05 -3.37
N GLU A 101 13.15 16.15 -2.85
CA GLU A 101 13.26 17.41 -3.61
C GLU A 101 14.01 17.23 -4.95
N GLY A 102 14.98 16.31 -5.00
CA GLY A 102 15.80 16.02 -6.18
C GLY A 102 15.19 15.04 -7.18
N GLY A 103 14.05 14.42 -6.86
CA GLY A 103 13.37 13.45 -7.72
C GLY A 103 12.99 12.15 -7.00
N LEU A 104 13.08 11.03 -7.71
CA LEU A 104 12.72 9.72 -7.17
C LEU A 104 13.98 8.90 -6.86
N VAL A 105 14.13 8.49 -5.60
CA VAL A 105 15.16 7.55 -5.16
C VAL A 105 14.52 6.17 -4.99
N LEU A 106 15.19 5.14 -5.49
CA LEU A 106 14.76 3.75 -5.28
C LEU A 106 15.71 3.10 -4.28
N LEU A 107 15.16 2.65 -3.16
CA LEU A 107 15.87 1.94 -2.12
C LEU A 107 15.53 0.45 -2.20
N HIS A 108 16.56 -0.38 -2.21
CA HIS A 108 16.39 -1.82 -2.08
C HIS A 108 16.39 -2.20 -0.60
N VAL A 109 15.39 -2.98 -0.20
CA VAL A 109 15.15 -3.45 1.17
C VAL A 109 15.39 -4.96 1.19
N GLY A 110 16.67 -5.32 1.31
CA GLY A 110 17.19 -6.68 1.21
C GLY A 110 18.70 -6.63 0.98
N ASP A 111 19.37 -7.79 1.05
CA ASP A 111 20.74 -7.96 0.55
C ASP A 111 20.77 -7.97 -0.99
#